data_AF-W0T843-F1
#
_entry.id   AF-W0T843-F1
#
_cell.length_a   1.000
_cell.length_b   1.000
_cell.length_c   1.000
_cell.angle_alpha   90.00
_cell.angle_beta   90.00
_cell.angle_gamma   90.00
#
_symmetry.space_group_name_H-M   'P 1'
#
loop_
_entity.id
_entity.type
_entity.pdbx_description
1 polymer ?
#
loop_
_entity_poly.entity_id
_entity_poly.type
_entity_poly.pdbx_seq_one_letter_code
_entity_poly.pdbx_strand_id
1 'polypeptide(L)'
;MNIWIAASNGETELVEKFISQGQTANSKDDNGYTPVHAAAAYGHIDLLKKLVHEYNGDVNIRDSDDDTPLHHCEDANTARFLIEQLGADHKLTNNEGKTCFQVWQETCDDNLELLKYAEEVLGESVFGSSLGIDQEQLKQFKDSIRYTLENDPVDETDPESLERRKKLESIIQGENAEEELEQYIRDMIHKQFFSGNAENDVSESNKRMK
;
A
#
# COMPACT_ATOMS: atom_id res chain seq x y z
N MET A 1 -20.30 -24.44 -8.69
CA MET A 1 -18.97 -24.22 -8.09
C MET A 1 -17.93 -24.48 -9.17
N ASN A 2 -17.01 -23.54 -9.34
CA ASN A 2 -15.94 -23.56 -10.36
C ASN A 2 -14.58 -23.49 -9.66
N ILE A 3 -13.49 -23.56 -10.42
CA ILE A 3 -12.13 -23.66 -9.87
C ILE A 3 -11.69 -22.41 -9.10
N TRP A 4 -12.11 -21.22 -9.50
CA TRP A 4 -11.75 -19.98 -8.81
C TRP A 4 -12.53 -19.78 -7.51
N ILE A 5 -13.81 -20.20 -7.42
CA ILE A 5 -14.54 -20.24 -6.14
C ILE A 5 -13.90 -21.27 -5.18
N ALA A 6 -13.47 -22.43 -5.69
CA ALA A 6 -12.75 -23.40 -4.86
C ALA A 6 -11.41 -22.81 -4.36
N ALA A 7 -10.71 -22.08 -5.22
CA ALA A 7 -9.45 -21.42 -4.87
C ALA A 7 -9.64 -20.26 -3.88
N SER A 8 -10.70 -19.45 -4.00
CA SER A 8 -11.02 -18.39 -3.03
C SER A 8 -11.36 -18.94 -1.64
N ASN A 9 -11.86 -20.17 -1.57
CA ASN A 9 -12.15 -20.86 -0.33
C ASN A 9 -10.94 -21.65 0.22
N GLY A 10 -9.81 -21.70 -0.50
CA GLY A 10 -8.65 -22.52 -0.13
C GLY A 10 -8.89 -24.04 -0.24
N GLU A 11 -9.94 -24.47 -0.94
CA GLU A 11 -10.34 -25.88 -1.08
C GLU A 11 -9.40 -26.64 -2.03
N THR A 12 -8.18 -26.90 -1.56
CA THR A 12 -7.08 -27.47 -2.35
C THR A 12 -7.48 -28.76 -3.06
N GLU A 13 -8.12 -29.71 -2.36
CA GLU A 13 -8.56 -30.98 -2.96
C GLU A 13 -9.56 -30.77 -4.11
N LEU A 14 -10.43 -29.76 -3.99
CA LEU A 14 -11.41 -29.46 -5.03
C LEU A 14 -10.77 -28.77 -6.24
N VAL A 15 -9.80 -27.88 -6.01
CA VAL A 15 -8.99 -27.27 -7.07
C VAL A 15 -8.24 -28.36 -7.86
N GLU A 16 -7.58 -29.29 -7.16
CA GLU A 16 -6.89 -30.42 -7.79
C GLU A 16 -7.83 -31.31 -8.60
N LYS A 17 -9.03 -31.56 -8.07
CA LYS A 17 -10.07 -32.28 -8.82
C LYS A 17 -10.44 -31.55 -10.11
N PHE A 18 -10.62 -30.23 -10.09
CA PHE A 18 -10.91 -29.47 -11.31
C PHE A 18 -9.76 -29.52 -12.32
N ILE A 19 -8.51 -29.44 -11.85
CA ILE A 19 -7.32 -29.58 -12.70
C ILE A 19 -7.29 -30.99 -13.34
N SER A 20 -7.59 -32.03 -12.56
CA SER A 20 -7.69 -33.41 -13.08
C SER A 20 -8.78 -33.59 -14.13
N GLN A 21 -9.80 -32.73 -14.11
CA GLN A 21 -10.90 -32.70 -15.08
C GLN A 21 -10.59 -31.86 -16.33
N GLY A 22 -9.37 -31.36 -16.47
CA GLY A 22 -8.89 -30.65 -17.67
C GLY A 22 -8.85 -29.13 -17.55
N GLN A 23 -9.18 -28.56 -16.38
CA GLN A 23 -8.89 -27.15 -16.12
C GLN A 23 -7.40 -26.97 -15.78
N THR A 24 -6.94 -25.72 -15.75
CA THR A 24 -5.54 -25.39 -15.44
C THR A 24 -5.48 -24.30 -14.38
N ALA A 25 -4.32 -24.12 -13.76
CA ALA A 25 -4.08 -22.98 -12.87
C ALA A 25 -4.28 -21.62 -13.56
N ASN A 26 -4.19 -21.57 -14.90
CA ASN A 26 -4.35 -20.38 -15.73
C ASN A 26 -5.74 -20.30 -16.40
N SER A 27 -6.70 -21.14 -16.01
CA SER A 27 -8.05 -21.09 -16.54
C SER A 27 -8.71 -19.76 -16.14
N LYS A 28 -9.04 -18.95 -17.15
CA LYS A 28 -9.67 -17.64 -17.01
C LYS A 28 -11.18 -17.75 -16.99
N ASP A 29 -11.83 -16.95 -16.14
CA ASP A 29 -13.25 -16.65 -16.26
C ASP A 29 -13.51 -15.53 -17.29
N ASP A 30 -14.76 -15.05 -17.37
CA ASP A 30 -15.15 -14.01 -18.33
C ASP A 30 -14.44 -12.66 -18.09
N ASN A 31 -13.92 -12.44 -16.88
CA ASN A 31 -13.14 -11.26 -16.50
C ASN A 31 -11.64 -11.53 -16.58
N GLY A 32 -11.20 -12.68 -17.08
CA GLY A 32 -9.78 -13.03 -17.12
C GLY A 32 -9.21 -13.50 -15.76
N TYR A 33 -10.05 -13.57 -14.73
CA TYR A 33 -9.66 -13.95 -13.37
C TYR A 33 -9.35 -15.45 -13.30
N THR A 34 -8.35 -15.82 -12.51
CA THR A 34 -7.83 -17.20 -12.47
C THR A 34 -7.80 -17.76 -11.05
N PRO A 35 -7.63 -19.08 -10.88
CA PRO A 35 -7.36 -19.69 -9.58
C PRO A 35 -6.18 -19.07 -8.84
N VAL A 36 -5.15 -18.61 -9.56
CA VAL A 36 -3.98 -17.95 -8.95
C VAL A 36 -4.38 -16.58 -8.38
N HIS A 37 -5.19 -15.79 -9.10
CA HIS A 37 -5.74 -14.54 -8.56
C HIS A 37 -6.58 -14.80 -7.30
N ALA A 38 -7.49 -15.77 -7.35
CA ALA A 38 -8.34 -16.10 -6.22
C ALA A 38 -7.53 -16.57 -5.00
N ALA A 39 -6.53 -17.43 -5.18
CA ALA A 39 -5.69 -17.88 -4.07
C ALA A 39 -4.85 -16.74 -3.49
N ALA A 40 -4.39 -15.79 -4.31
CA ALA A 40 -3.68 -14.59 -3.86
C ALA A 40 -4.55 -13.60 -3.11
N ALA A 41 -5.76 -13.31 -3.61
CA ALA A 41 -6.67 -12.35 -3.02
C ALA A 41 -7.12 -12.77 -1.61
N TYR A 42 -7.31 -14.06 -1.40
CA TYR A 42 -7.80 -14.62 -0.13
C TYR A 42 -6.69 -15.25 0.74
N GLY A 43 -5.42 -15.03 0.39
CA GLY A 43 -4.27 -15.40 1.23
C GLY A 43 -4.00 -16.90 1.37
N HIS A 44 -4.41 -17.72 0.41
CA HIS A 44 -4.22 -19.17 0.44
C HIS A 44 -2.81 -19.56 -0.03
N ILE A 45 -1.80 -19.27 0.78
CA ILE A 45 -0.37 -19.46 0.47
C ILE A 45 -0.03 -20.90 0.06
N ASP A 46 -0.54 -21.90 0.80
CA ASP A 46 -0.28 -23.31 0.48
C ASP A 46 -0.85 -23.66 -0.89
N LEU A 47 -2.05 -23.17 -1.22
CA LEU A 47 -2.66 -23.38 -2.53
C LEU A 47 -1.90 -22.64 -3.64
N LEU A 48 -1.49 -21.38 -3.42
CA LEU A 48 -0.65 -20.62 -4.34
C LEU A 48 0.63 -21.39 -4.70
N LYS A 49 1.31 -21.92 -3.69
CA LYS A 49 2.53 -22.71 -3.87
C LYS A 49 2.28 -23.89 -4.81
N LYS A 50 1.19 -24.64 -4.61
CA LYS A 50 0.84 -25.78 -5.47
C LYS A 50 0.46 -25.32 -6.87
N LEU A 51 -0.38 -24.30 -7.00
CA LEU A 51 -0.80 -23.76 -8.29
C LEU A 51 0.40 -23.36 -9.14
N VAL A 52 1.36 -22.63 -8.57
CA VAL A 52 2.54 -22.14 -9.32
C VAL A 52 3.57 -23.25 -9.58
N HIS A 53 3.97 -24.00 -8.55
CA HIS A 53 5.08 -24.96 -8.70
C HIS A 53 4.67 -26.32 -9.24
N GLU A 54 3.48 -26.82 -8.90
CA GLU A 54 3.02 -28.16 -9.30
C GLU A 54 2.13 -28.10 -10.54
N TYR A 55 1.36 -27.02 -10.71
CA TYR A 55 0.37 -26.89 -11.79
C TYR A 55 0.68 -25.80 -12.81
N ASN A 56 1.92 -25.29 -12.82
CA ASN A 56 2.43 -24.31 -13.79
C ASN A 56 1.57 -23.05 -13.91
N GLY A 57 0.98 -22.61 -12.80
CA GLY A 57 0.30 -21.33 -12.69
C GLY A 57 1.29 -20.19 -12.94
N ASP A 58 0.87 -19.24 -13.77
CA ASP A 58 1.64 -18.02 -14.01
C ASP A 58 1.34 -17.01 -12.91
N VAL A 59 2.35 -16.68 -12.11
CA VAL A 59 2.25 -15.74 -11.00
C VAL A 59 2.03 -14.29 -11.46
N ASN A 60 2.34 -13.99 -12.73
CA ASN A 60 2.18 -12.68 -13.36
C ASN A 60 1.07 -12.67 -14.42
N ILE A 61 0.18 -13.66 -14.40
CA ILE A 61 -0.98 -13.71 -15.31
C ILE A 61 -1.83 -12.46 -15.14
N ARG A 62 -2.36 -11.93 -16.23
CA ARG A 62 -3.21 -10.73 -16.21
C ARG A 62 -4.68 -11.06 -16.39
N ASP A 63 -5.54 -10.44 -15.60
CA ASP A 63 -6.98 -10.44 -15.83
C ASP A 63 -7.38 -9.41 -16.93
N SER A 64 -8.66 -9.03 -17.02
CA SER A 64 -9.13 -8.08 -18.03
C SER A 64 -8.77 -6.63 -17.74
N ASP A 65 -8.47 -6.30 -16.49
CA ASP A 65 -8.01 -4.97 -16.06
C ASP A 65 -6.48 -4.86 -16.11
N ASP A 66 -5.82 -5.87 -16.67
CA ASP A 66 -4.36 -6.05 -16.66
C ASP A 66 -3.76 -6.19 -15.24
N ASP A 67 -4.61 -6.41 -14.24
CA ASP A 67 -4.19 -6.70 -12.87
C ASP A 67 -3.57 -8.10 -12.81
N THR A 68 -2.50 -8.23 -12.02
CA THR A 68 -1.85 -9.52 -11.70
C THR A 68 -2.39 -10.07 -10.37
N PRO A 69 -2.16 -11.35 -10.02
CA PRO A 69 -2.52 -11.87 -8.71
C PRO A 69 -2.03 -11.01 -7.53
N LEU A 70 -0.88 -10.35 -7.68
CA LEU A 70 -0.33 -9.47 -6.66
C LEU A 70 -1.15 -8.17 -6.46
N HIS A 71 -1.81 -7.64 -7.51
CA HIS A 71 -2.67 -6.46 -7.39
C HIS A 71 -3.89 -6.73 -6.49
N HIS A 72 -4.35 -7.98 -6.46
CA HIS A 72 -5.51 -8.39 -5.66
C HIS A 72 -5.17 -8.78 -4.22
N CYS A 73 -3.89 -8.75 -3.80
CA CYS A 73 -3.51 -9.13 -2.44
C CYS A 73 -4.03 -8.14 -1.40
N GLU A 74 -4.61 -8.67 -0.33
CA GLU A 74 -5.08 -7.89 0.81
C GLU A 74 -4.22 -8.08 2.07
N ASP A 75 -3.19 -8.93 2.04
CA ASP A 75 -2.34 -9.22 3.21
C ASP A 75 -0.83 -9.25 2.90
N ALA A 76 -0.04 -8.78 3.87
CA ALA A 76 1.41 -8.65 3.74
C ALA A 76 2.15 -9.98 3.57
N ASN A 77 1.63 -11.05 4.18
CA ASN A 77 2.30 -12.36 4.15
C ASN A 77 2.18 -13.00 2.76
N THR A 78 1.02 -12.87 2.12
CA THR A 78 0.79 -13.37 0.77
C THR A 78 1.53 -12.54 -0.26
N ALA A 79 1.52 -11.21 -0.14
CA ALA A 79 2.32 -10.33 -1.00
C ALA A 79 3.82 -10.68 -0.89
N ARG A 80 4.31 -10.87 0.34
CA ARG A 80 5.68 -11.33 0.60
C ARG A 80 5.99 -12.66 -0.07
N PHE A 81 5.09 -13.63 0.07
CA PHE A 81 5.28 -14.95 -0.53
C PHE A 81 5.32 -14.87 -2.06
N LEU A 82 4.40 -14.12 -2.67
CA LEU A 82 4.36 -13.93 -4.13
C LEU A 82 5.65 -13.30 -4.67
N ILE A 83 6.12 -12.21 -4.05
CA ILE A 83 7.32 -11.49 -4.50
C ILE A 83 8.59 -12.30 -4.21
N GLU A 84 8.79 -12.72 -2.96
CA GLU A 84 10.08 -13.29 -2.53
C GLU A 84 10.24 -14.77 -2.89
N GLN A 85 9.15 -15.55 -2.91
CA GLN A 85 9.21 -17.00 -3.12
C GLN A 85 8.75 -17.41 -4.52
N LEU A 86 7.72 -16.76 -5.05
CA LEU A 86 7.15 -17.10 -6.37
C LEU A 86 7.68 -16.23 -7.51
N GLY A 87 8.37 -15.12 -7.22
CA GLY A 87 8.96 -14.24 -8.22
C GLY A 87 7.93 -13.38 -8.96
N ALA A 88 6.86 -12.97 -8.28
CA ALA A 88 5.92 -11.99 -8.81
C ALA A 88 6.60 -10.66 -9.12
N ASP A 89 6.33 -10.08 -10.28
CA ASP A 89 6.87 -8.79 -10.70
C ASP A 89 5.96 -7.66 -10.21
N HIS A 90 6.37 -7.03 -9.11
CA HIS A 90 5.66 -5.91 -8.50
C HIS A 90 5.69 -4.61 -9.31
N LYS A 91 6.48 -4.55 -10.40
CA LYS A 91 6.59 -3.36 -11.27
C LYS A 91 5.61 -3.40 -12.44
N LEU A 92 4.89 -4.50 -12.62
CA LEU A 92 3.84 -4.59 -13.62
C LEU A 92 2.73 -3.61 -13.26
N THR A 93 2.21 -2.95 -14.30
CA THR A 93 1.11 -2.01 -14.18
C THR A 93 -0.13 -2.54 -14.88
N ASN A 94 -1.28 -2.19 -14.32
CA ASN A 94 -2.60 -2.52 -14.86
C ASN A 94 -3.03 -1.53 -15.97
N ASN A 95 -4.26 -1.64 -16.47
CA ASN A 95 -4.81 -0.77 -17.52
C ASN A 95 -4.89 0.72 -17.11
N GLU A 96 -4.91 1.02 -15.81
CA GLU A 96 -4.86 2.38 -15.27
C GLU A 96 -3.43 2.92 -15.13
N GLY A 97 -2.43 2.10 -15.44
CA GLY A 97 -1.01 2.44 -15.25
C GLY A 97 -0.55 2.33 -13.80
N LYS A 98 -1.32 1.65 -12.94
CA LYS A 98 -1.03 1.51 -11.51
C LYS A 98 -0.25 0.24 -11.21
N THR A 99 0.75 0.32 -10.32
CA THR A 99 1.41 -0.86 -9.72
C THR A 99 0.53 -1.46 -8.62
N CYS A 100 0.86 -2.68 -8.17
CA CYS A 100 0.14 -3.30 -7.05
C CYS A 100 0.17 -2.44 -5.78
N PHE A 101 1.27 -1.75 -5.51
CA PHE A 101 1.38 -0.86 -4.35
C PHE A 101 0.43 0.33 -4.43
N GLN A 102 0.32 0.96 -5.61
CA GLN A 102 -0.62 2.06 -5.82
C GLN A 102 -2.07 1.60 -5.66
N VAL A 103 -2.39 0.39 -6.10
CA VAL A 103 -3.71 -0.20 -5.84
C VAL A 103 -3.93 -0.41 -4.33
N TRP A 104 -2.97 -0.97 -3.59
CA TRP A 104 -3.09 -1.16 -2.15
C TRP A 104 -3.29 0.16 -1.39
N GLN A 105 -2.69 1.26 -1.85
CA GLN A 105 -2.90 2.59 -1.26
C GLN A 105 -4.35 3.08 -1.41
N GLU A 106 -5.03 2.71 -2.49
CA GLU A 106 -6.39 3.15 -2.77
C GLU A 106 -7.45 2.24 -2.12
N THR A 107 -7.12 0.96 -1.92
CA THR A 107 -8.08 -0.05 -1.47
C THR A 107 -7.88 -0.49 -0.01
N CYS A 108 -6.68 -0.32 0.54
CA CYS A 108 -6.29 -0.88 1.84
C CYS A 108 -5.92 0.21 2.87
N ASP A 109 -6.73 1.25 3.02
CA ASP A 109 -6.55 2.33 4.02
C ASP A 109 -6.25 1.81 5.45
N ASP A 110 -6.73 0.60 5.79
CA ASP A 110 -6.56 -0.01 7.12
C ASP A 110 -5.42 -1.05 7.20
N ASN A 111 -4.82 -1.51 6.09
CA ASN A 111 -3.77 -2.54 6.13
C ASN A 111 -2.36 -1.95 6.19
N LEU A 112 -2.03 -1.44 7.37
CA LEU A 112 -0.74 -0.83 7.67
C LEU A 112 0.45 -1.78 7.47
N GLU A 113 0.26 -3.09 7.64
CA GLU A 113 1.34 -4.07 7.50
C GLU A 113 1.70 -4.30 6.02
N LEU A 114 0.72 -4.37 5.13
CA LEU A 114 0.93 -4.53 3.68
C LEU A 114 1.62 -3.31 3.10
N LEU A 115 1.19 -2.11 3.48
CA LEU A 115 1.79 -0.86 3.03
C LEU A 115 3.25 -0.72 3.53
N LYS A 116 3.51 -1.03 4.81
CA LYS A 116 4.88 -1.04 5.35
C LYS A 116 5.79 -2.03 4.63
N TYR A 117 5.30 -3.25 4.38
CA TYR A 117 6.04 -4.24 3.60
C TYR A 117 6.41 -3.70 2.22
N ALA A 118 5.47 -3.04 1.56
CA ALA A 118 5.69 -2.46 0.25
C ALA A 118 6.73 -1.33 0.27
N GLU A 119 6.72 -0.46 1.28
CA GLU A 119 7.77 0.56 1.45
C GLU A 119 9.16 -0.05 1.67
N GLU A 120 9.25 -1.08 2.51
CA GLU A 120 10.52 -1.75 2.84
C GLU A 120 11.10 -2.52 1.66
N VAL A 121 10.26 -3.24 0.91
CA VAL A 121 10.71 -4.20 -0.11
C VAL A 121 10.70 -3.60 -1.52
N LEU A 122 9.72 -2.76 -1.83
CA LEU A 122 9.60 -2.15 -3.17
C LEU A 122 10.37 -0.83 -3.25
N GLY A 123 10.67 -0.20 -2.11
CA GLY A 123 11.28 1.13 -2.05
C GLY A 123 10.37 2.23 -2.58
N GLU A 124 9.07 1.95 -2.67
CA GLU A 124 8.04 2.88 -3.10
C GLU A 124 7.50 3.61 -1.86
N SER A 125 7.52 4.95 -1.86
CA SER A 125 7.01 5.73 -0.71
C SER A 125 5.49 5.83 -0.79
N VAL A 126 4.80 5.66 0.36
CA VAL A 126 3.33 5.78 0.48
C VAL A 126 2.83 7.11 -0.09
N PHE A 127 3.63 8.15 0.05
CA PHE A 127 3.48 9.36 -0.71
C PHE A 127 4.33 9.15 -1.95
N GLY A 128 3.73 8.87 -3.11
CA GLY A 128 4.48 8.83 -4.38
C GLY A 128 5.36 10.08 -4.54
N SER A 129 6.26 10.16 -5.51
CA SER A 129 7.14 11.33 -5.72
C SER A 129 6.42 12.69 -5.77
N SER A 130 5.09 12.72 -5.88
CA SER A 130 4.21 13.85 -5.60
C SER A 130 3.14 13.45 -4.57
N LEU A 131 2.84 14.33 -3.62
CA LEU A 131 1.85 14.17 -2.54
C LEU A 131 0.39 14.04 -3.05
N GLY A 132 0.17 13.73 -4.33
CA GLY A 132 -1.10 13.91 -5.05
C GLY A 132 -1.51 15.38 -5.18
N ILE A 133 -0.68 16.30 -4.69
CA ILE A 133 -0.88 17.74 -4.70
C ILE A 133 -0.32 18.25 -6.02
N ASP A 134 -1.18 18.80 -6.87
CA ASP A 134 -0.72 19.45 -8.09
C ASP A 134 0.08 20.74 -7.76
N GLN A 135 0.88 21.23 -8.71
CA GLN A 135 1.71 22.42 -8.48
C GLN A 135 0.90 23.66 -8.06
N GLU A 136 -0.37 23.75 -8.45
CA GLU A 136 -1.24 24.87 -8.10
C GLU A 136 -1.72 24.77 -6.65
N GLN A 137 -2.07 23.56 -6.20
CA GLN A 137 -2.41 23.28 -4.81
C GLN A 137 -1.21 23.50 -3.87
N LEU A 138 0.00 23.09 -4.26
CA LEU A 138 1.21 23.31 -3.47
C LEU A 138 1.51 24.81 -3.34
N LYS A 139 1.31 25.56 -4.43
CA LYS A 139 1.48 27.02 -4.45
C LYS A 139 0.45 27.73 -3.58
N GLN A 140 -0.83 27.33 -3.66
CA GLN A 140 -1.89 27.88 -2.79
C GLN A 140 -1.60 27.61 -1.32
N PHE A 141 -1.11 26.41 -1.00
CA PHE A 141 -0.71 26.06 0.37
C PHE A 141 0.46 26.94 0.85
N LYS A 142 1.49 27.13 0.02
CA LYS A 142 2.62 28.03 0.32
C LYS A 142 2.18 29.47 0.60
N ASP A 143 1.27 30.00 -0.23
CA ASP A 143 0.74 31.36 -0.05
C ASP A 143 -0.07 31.49 1.24
N SER A 144 -0.86 30.46 1.58
CA SER A 144 -1.59 30.38 2.85
C SER A 144 -0.66 30.36 4.06
N ILE A 145 0.41 29.56 4.03
CA ILE A 145 1.41 29.52 5.11
C ILE A 145 2.12 30.87 5.24
N ARG A 146 2.54 31.49 4.13
CA ARG A 146 3.16 32.84 4.18
C ARG A 146 2.22 33.86 4.83
N TYR A 147 0.95 33.86 4.45
CA TYR A 147 -0.04 34.76 5.03
C TYR A 147 -0.20 34.55 6.55
N THR A 148 -0.27 33.30 7.00
CA THR A 148 -0.34 32.98 8.44
C THR A 148 0.92 33.40 9.18
N LEU A 149 2.11 33.18 8.61
CA LEU A 149 3.38 33.64 9.18
C LEU A 149 3.49 35.16 9.25
N GLU A 150 2.83 35.90 8.36
CA GLU A 150 2.87 37.36 8.37
C GLU A 150 1.84 37.96 9.34
N ASN A 151 0.70 37.29 9.55
CA ASN A 151 -0.45 37.88 10.25
C ASN A 151 -0.76 37.27 11.62
N ASP A 152 -0.38 36.02 11.90
CA ASP A 152 -0.66 35.39 13.18
C ASP A 152 0.48 35.67 14.18
N PRO A 153 0.20 36.26 15.35
CA PRO A 153 1.19 36.46 16.38
C PRO A 153 1.63 35.11 16.96
N VAL A 154 2.94 34.96 17.16
CA VAL A 154 3.52 33.76 17.77
C VAL A 154 3.06 33.66 19.22
N ASP A 155 2.56 32.50 19.61
CA ASP A 155 2.43 32.18 21.04
C ASP A 155 3.85 31.94 21.60
N GLU A 156 4.42 32.97 22.21
CA GLU A 156 5.75 32.92 22.83
C GLU A 156 5.81 31.97 24.04
N THR A 157 4.66 31.47 24.51
CA THR A 157 4.58 30.60 25.68
C THR A 157 4.67 29.10 25.33
N ASP A 158 4.58 28.75 24.04
CA ASP A 158 4.71 27.37 23.55
C ASP A 158 6.00 27.15 22.72
N PRO A 159 6.98 26.38 23.24
CA PRO A 159 8.21 26.06 22.53
C PRO A 159 8.00 25.30 21.22
N GLU A 160 6.96 24.46 21.12
CA GLU A 160 6.70 23.64 19.94
C GLU A 160 6.19 24.49 18.76
N SER A 161 5.28 25.42 19.05
CA SER A 161 4.80 26.43 18.09
C SER A 161 5.94 27.32 17.57
N LEU A 162 6.88 27.71 18.44
CA LEU A 162 8.07 28.47 18.06
C LEU A 162 9.00 27.69 17.12
N GLU A 163 9.22 26.40 17.40
CA GLU A 163 10.09 25.54 16.59
C GLU A 163 9.46 25.23 15.23
N ARG A 164 8.16 24.92 15.21
CA ARG A 164 7.38 24.72 13.99
C ARG A 164 7.47 25.93 13.06
N ARG A 165 7.29 27.13 13.61
CA ARG A 165 7.35 28.38 12.85
C ARG A 165 8.73 28.66 12.27
N LYS A 166 9.78 28.55 13.09
CA LYS A 166 11.17 28.74 12.62
C LYS A 166 11.53 27.78 11.49
N LYS A 167 11.06 26.53 11.58
CA LYS A 167 11.30 25.53 10.54
C LYS A 167 10.59 25.89 9.23
N LEU A 168 9.32 26.32 9.29
CA LEU A 168 8.58 26.80 8.11
C LEU A 168 9.21 28.06 7.49
N GLU A 169 9.67 29.01 8.31
CA GLU A 169 10.35 30.22 7.83
C GLU A 169 11.67 29.89 7.12
N SER A 170 12.45 28.94 7.65
CA SER A 170 13.68 28.46 7.03
C SER A 170 13.41 27.81 5.66
N ILE A 171 12.37 26.99 5.57
CA ILE A 171 11.97 26.30 4.33
C ILE A 171 11.55 27.31 3.27
N ILE A 172 10.73 28.30 3.62
CA ILE A 172 10.21 29.30 2.66
C ILE A 172 11.31 30.22 2.12
N GLN A 173 12.39 30.42 2.87
CA GLN A 173 13.54 31.25 2.46
C GLN A 173 14.60 30.48 1.65
N GLY A 174 14.54 29.15 1.61
CA GLY A 174 15.48 28.30 0.86
C GLY A 174 15.30 28.37 -0.65
N GLU A 175 16.36 28.05 -1.40
CA GLU A 175 16.32 27.97 -2.88
C GLU A 175 15.41 26.83 -3.37
N ASN A 176 15.16 25.83 -2.51
CA ASN A 176 14.36 24.64 -2.83
C ASN A 176 13.06 24.54 -1.98
N ALA A 177 12.45 25.69 -1.71
CA ALA A 177 11.34 25.82 -0.79
C ALA A 177 10.12 24.91 -1.09
N GLU A 178 9.88 24.54 -2.36
CA GLU A 178 8.76 23.68 -2.74
C GLU A 178 9.01 22.23 -2.34
N GLU A 179 10.17 21.67 -2.69
CA GLU A 179 10.55 20.30 -2.33
C GLU A 179 10.70 20.14 -0.80
N GLU A 180 11.28 21.13 -0.12
CA GLU A 180 11.43 21.10 1.34
C GLU A 180 10.09 21.24 2.08
N LEU A 181 9.15 22.04 1.56
CA LEU A 181 7.80 22.17 2.12
C LEU A 181 7.01 20.88 1.90
N GLU A 182 7.11 20.29 0.72
CA GLU A 182 6.49 19.01 0.40
C GLU A 182 7.03 17.91 1.34
N GLN A 183 8.35 17.83 1.51
CA GLN A 183 8.97 16.90 2.46
C GLN A 183 8.52 17.14 3.89
N TYR A 184 8.38 18.41 4.30
CA TYR A 184 7.90 18.75 5.64
C TYR A 184 6.44 18.33 5.87
N ILE A 185 5.56 18.50 4.86
CA ILE A 185 4.17 18.03 4.91
C ILE A 185 4.14 16.50 4.99
N ARG A 186 4.96 15.80 4.17
CA ARG A 186 5.10 14.34 4.22
C ARG A 186 5.53 13.87 5.60
N ASP A 187 6.57 14.45 6.16
CA ASP A 187 7.07 14.12 7.50
C ASP A 187 6.00 14.37 8.58
N MET A 188 5.20 15.43 8.43
CA MET A 188 4.14 15.76 9.38
C MET A 188 2.98 14.77 9.29
N ILE A 189 2.52 14.46 8.08
CA ILE A 189 1.49 13.44 7.85
C ILE A 189 2.00 12.09 8.34
N HIS A 190 3.22 11.69 7.96
CA HIS A 190 3.83 10.46 8.42
C HIS A 190 3.94 10.41 9.95
N LYS A 191 4.37 11.50 10.62
CA LYS A 191 4.33 11.54 12.08
C LYS A 191 2.90 11.40 12.61
N GLN A 192 1.94 12.13 12.08
CA GLN A 192 0.57 12.09 12.58
C GLN A 192 -0.11 10.72 12.40
N PHE A 193 0.15 10.06 11.27
CA PHE A 193 -0.39 8.73 10.96
C PHE A 193 0.38 7.59 11.65
N PHE A 194 1.70 7.66 11.76
CA PHE A 194 2.53 6.56 12.27
C PHE A 194 3.00 6.71 13.72
N SER A 195 2.99 7.92 14.31
CA SER A 195 3.34 8.12 15.74
C SER A 195 2.14 8.14 16.69
N GLY A 196 0.90 8.24 16.18
CA GLY A 196 -0.33 8.14 16.97
C GLY A 196 -0.61 6.76 17.61
N ASN A 197 0.12 5.72 17.22
CA ASN A 197 -0.02 4.36 17.79
C ASN A 197 1.04 4.00 18.84
N ALA A 198 2.08 4.82 19.05
CA ALA A 198 3.10 4.52 20.07
C ALA A 198 2.67 4.90 21.50
N GLU A 199 1.70 5.81 21.65
CA GLU A 199 1.28 6.29 22.99
C GLU A 199 0.04 5.57 23.55
N ASN A 200 -0.72 4.85 22.72
CA ASN A 200 -1.89 4.11 23.20
C ASN A 200 -1.54 2.75 23.84
N ASP A 201 -0.39 2.17 23.51
CA ASP A 201 0.00 0.82 23.99
C ASP A 201 0.54 0.79 25.44
N VAL A 202 0.96 1.94 25.97
CA VAL A 202 1.44 2.05 27.37
C VAL A 202 0.26 2.27 28.34
N SER A 203 -0.88 2.75 27.86
CA SER A 203 -2.05 3.05 28.71
C SER A 203 -2.98 1.86 28.94
N GLU A 204 -3.10 0.93 27.98
CA GLU A 204 -3.94 -0.28 28.14
C GLU A 204 -3.29 -1.36 29.01
N SER A 205 -1.95 -1.42 29.03
CA SER A 205 -1.21 -2.34 29.90
C SER A 205 -1.39 -2.04 31.40
N ASN A 206 -1.73 -0.80 31.77
CA ASN A 206 -1.91 -0.38 33.17
C ASN A 206 -3.35 -0.48 33.70
N LYS A 207 -4.32 -0.87 32.87
CA LYS A 207 -5.73 -1.06 33.31
C LYS A 207 -6.11 -2.52 33.59
N ARG A 208 -5.24 -3.49 33.29
CA ARG A 208 -5.46 -4.93 33.57
C ARG A 208 -4.84 -5.45 34.87
N MET A 209 -4.26 -4.59 35.72
CA MET A 209 -3.68 -4.99 37.01
C MET A 209 -4.27 -4.24 38.23
N LYS A 210 -5.60 -4.05 38.28
CA LYS A 210 -6.31 -3.78 39.54
C LYS A 210 -7.58 -4.59 39.63
#